data_AF-A0A9P7QS39-F1
#
_entry.id   AF-A0A9P7QS39-F1
#
_cell.length_a   1.000
_cell.length_b   1.000
_cell.length_c   1.000
_cell.angle_alpha   90.00
_cell.angle_beta   90.00
_cell.angle_gamma   90.00
#
_symmetry.space_group_name_H-M   'P 1'
#
loop_
_entity.id
_entity.type
_entity.pdbx_description
1 polymer ?
#
loop_
_entity_poly.entity_id
_entity_poly.type
_entity_poly.pdbx_seq_one_letter_code
_entity_poly.pdbx_strand_id
1 'polypeptide(L)'
;MMPFTKFTELPPELRFKIWDEATAGPSIHIFDVCFPSWRGTDRSRRAFQSADGKISERNHARWTKYRECVFLDALETGPAELARHTRIARHMHDPSVYKQRQTMRLVCSEASAAVERRLKGRNMNSVYLPGRNQRIRYDNEEDVLLLRFGDGGALTDLSHGVLLGEYEASGVNNLTEVLEGPWSAEIATTLRDARLIALDIAETWTPATVGAVLFEEVTYLACCIQRGLRVLYLVDHCHGRCTRCKKQDVTRSQLQTRGELYHQLHSRDRDAARSRKADVIHGVGKTYREVFDLEGMGWSDEHPIYMFASVMDEMIRSQQTDAATQDFEGIRVLLVEDDELEGVDSTTVMDCYPDSRSQVANEGVDMSLR
;
A
#
# COMPACT_ATOMS: atom_id res chain seq x y z
N MET A 1 -12.65 -8.31 -26.24
CA MET A 1 -12.35 -7.29 -27.27
C MET A 1 -10.83 -7.28 -27.46
N MET A 2 -10.30 -7.00 -28.67
CA MET A 2 -8.88 -7.25 -28.93
C MET A 2 -7.98 -6.24 -28.20
N PRO A 3 -6.83 -6.68 -27.62
CA PRO A 3 -5.79 -5.75 -27.19
C PRO A 3 -5.27 -4.94 -28.38
N PHE A 4 -4.52 -3.86 -28.13
CA PHE A 4 -3.88 -3.06 -29.18
C PHE A 4 -2.69 -3.83 -29.80
N THR A 5 -3.01 -4.91 -30.53
CA THR A 5 -2.08 -5.89 -31.12
C THR A 5 -1.09 -5.26 -32.08
N LYS A 6 -1.44 -4.09 -32.63
CA LYS A 6 -0.61 -3.29 -33.54
C LYS A 6 0.39 -2.38 -32.83
N PHE A 7 0.50 -2.40 -31.51
CA PHE A 7 1.52 -1.60 -30.81
C PHE A 7 2.92 -1.85 -31.36
N THR A 8 3.26 -3.11 -31.62
CA THR A 8 4.55 -3.54 -32.19
C THR A 8 4.72 -3.17 -33.66
N GLU A 9 3.63 -2.87 -34.38
CA GLU A 9 3.63 -2.37 -35.76
C GLU A 9 3.90 -0.85 -35.83
N LEU A 10 3.83 -0.13 -34.71
CA LEU A 10 4.10 1.32 -34.68
C LEU A 10 5.61 1.62 -34.89
N PRO A 11 5.93 2.74 -35.58
CA PRO A 11 7.29 3.27 -35.67
C PRO A 11 7.97 3.35 -34.29
N PRO A 12 9.29 3.04 -34.19
CA PRO A 12 10.04 3.11 -32.93
C PRO A 12 9.87 4.42 -32.17
N GLU A 13 9.78 5.55 -32.89
CA GLU A 13 9.63 6.89 -32.32
C GLU A 13 8.27 7.09 -31.65
N LEU A 14 7.20 6.48 -32.20
CA LEU A 14 5.87 6.51 -31.61
C LEU A 14 5.77 5.54 -30.42
N ARG A 15 6.32 4.32 -30.56
CA ARG A 15 6.42 3.37 -29.42
C ARG A 15 7.19 3.99 -28.25
N PHE A 16 8.30 4.68 -28.54
CA PHE A 16 9.09 5.39 -27.55
C PHE A 16 8.30 6.52 -26.90
N LYS A 17 7.68 7.43 -27.67
CA LYS A 17 6.88 8.53 -27.11
C LYS A 17 5.75 8.06 -26.21
N ILE A 18 5.02 7.01 -26.62
CA ILE A 18 3.94 6.42 -25.79
C ILE A 18 4.49 5.91 -24.46
N TRP A 19 5.64 5.21 -24.47
CA TRP A 19 6.26 4.71 -23.25
C TRP A 19 6.90 5.78 -22.38
N ASP A 20 7.48 6.84 -22.96
CA ASP A 20 8.08 7.94 -22.20
C ASP A 20 7.01 8.75 -21.48
N GLU A 21 5.90 9.07 -22.15
CA GLU A 21 4.71 9.70 -21.55
C GLU A 21 4.07 8.81 -20.48
N ALA A 22 3.83 7.53 -20.78
CA ALA A 22 3.23 6.58 -19.85
C ALA A 22 4.15 6.18 -18.68
N THR A 23 5.38 6.71 -18.62
CA THR A 23 6.30 6.56 -17.49
C THR A 23 6.81 7.92 -16.97
N ALA A 24 6.16 9.03 -17.34
CA ALA A 24 6.53 10.37 -16.89
C ALA A 24 5.99 10.67 -15.48
N GLY A 25 6.85 11.23 -14.63
CA GLY A 25 6.48 11.73 -13.29
C GLY A 25 6.35 10.67 -12.19
N PRO A 26 5.90 11.09 -10.99
CA PRO A 26 5.77 10.24 -9.81
C PRO A 26 4.89 9.03 -10.08
N SER A 27 5.42 7.81 -9.88
CA SER A 27 4.70 6.55 -10.11
C SER A 27 4.45 5.80 -8.81
N ILE A 28 3.33 5.06 -8.70
CA ILE A 28 3.07 4.19 -7.54
C ILE A 28 3.50 2.73 -7.82
N HIS A 29 4.03 2.07 -6.78
CA HIS A 29 4.32 0.64 -6.79
C HIS A 29 3.73 -0.01 -5.54
N ILE A 30 2.73 -0.89 -5.72
CA ILE A 30 2.02 -1.57 -4.64
C ILE A 30 2.63 -2.94 -4.38
N PHE A 31 2.89 -3.24 -3.11
CA PHE A 31 3.38 -4.52 -2.65
C PHE A 31 2.57 -5.05 -1.47
N ASP A 32 2.32 -6.34 -1.53
CA ASP A 32 1.64 -7.08 -0.48
C ASP A 32 2.65 -7.50 0.59
N VAL A 33 2.39 -7.11 1.83
CA VAL A 33 3.20 -7.55 2.96
C VAL A 33 2.74 -8.96 3.35
N CYS A 34 3.72 -9.87 3.46
CA CYS A 34 3.52 -11.27 3.78
C CYS A 34 4.10 -11.60 5.16
N PHE A 35 3.28 -12.26 5.98
CA PHE A 35 3.60 -12.58 7.37
C PHE A 35 3.97 -14.05 7.58
N PRO A 36 4.69 -14.37 8.68
CA PRO A 36 5.14 -15.73 8.97
C PRO A 36 4.01 -16.77 8.93
N SER A 37 4.26 -17.92 8.30
CA SER A 37 3.19 -18.89 7.97
C SER A 37 2.54 -19.54 9.20
N TRP A 38 3.23 -19.51 10.34
CA TRP A 38 2.74 -20.05 11.61
C TRP A 38 1.65 -19.19 12.28
N ARG A 39 1.39 -17.97 11.78
CA ARG A 39 0.36 -17.05 12.31
C ARG A 39 -0.98 -17.03 11.54
N GLY A 40 -1.12 -17.80 10.45
CA GLY A 40 -2.43 -18.32 10.03
C GLY A 40 -3.05 -17.86 8.70
N THR A 41 -2.42 -17.00 7.89
CA THR A 41 -3.05 -16.50 6.63
C THR A 41 -2.76 -17.33 5.37
N ASP A 42 -1.92 -18.38 5.45
CA ASP A 42 -1.35 -19.17 4.33
C ASP A 42 -0.63 -18.34 3.23
N ARG A 43 -0.62 -17.00 3.35
CA ARG A 43 -0.17 -16.06 2.32
C ARG A 43 1.30 -16.21 2.00
N SER A 44 2.12 -16.31 3.04
CA SER A 44 3.56 -16.53 2.88
C SER A 44 3.90 -17.84 2.20
N ARG A 45 2.97 -18.82 2.15
CA ARG A 45 3.10 -20.02 1.31
C ARG A 45 2.60 -19.78 -0.12
N ARG A 46 1.46 -19.10 -0.28
CA ARG A 46 0.91 -18.72 -1.60
C ARG A 46 1.88 -17.91 -2.45
N ALA A 47 2.65 -17.00 -1.84
CA ALA A 47 3.69 -16.20 -2.51
C ALA A 47 4.74 -17.05 -3.27
N PHE A 48 4.92 -18.32 -2.91
CA PHE A 48 5.87 -19.25 -3.54
C PHE A 48 5.20 -20.30 -4.45
N GLN A 49 3.87 -20.27 -4.59
CA GLN A 49 3.15 -21.16 -5.50
C GLN A 49 3.27 -20.67 -6.95
N SER A 50 3.28 -21.61 -7.89
CA SER A 50 3.06 -21.33 -9.31
C SER A 50 1.56 -21.12 -9.61
N ALA A 51 1.25 -20.69 -10.84
CA ALA A 51 -0.14 -20.44 -11.28
C ALA A 51 -1.07 -21.67 -11.23
N ASP A 52 -0.53 -22.88 -11.07
CA ASP A 52 -1.25 -24.13 -10.85
C ASP A 52 -1.48 -24.45 -9.35
N GLY A 53 -1.15 -23.52 -8.44
CA GLY A 53 -1.26 -23.65 -6.99
C GLY A 53 -0.18 -24.54 -6.34
N LYS A 54 0.74 -25.14 -7.13
CA LYS A 54 1.78 -26.02 -6.60
C LYS A 54 3.02 -25.24 -6.17
N ILE A 55 3.77 -25.81 -5.25
CA ILE A 55 5.08 -25.30 -4.86
C ILE A 55 6.16 -26.25 -5.38
N SER A 56 7.06 -25.74 -6.23
CA SER A 56 8.23 -26.51 -6.68
C SER A 56 9.22 -26.70 -5.53
N GLU A 57 10.05 -27.74 -5.57
CA GLU A 57 11.07 -28.00 -4.54
C GLU A 57 11.98 -26.79 -4.30
N ARG A 58 12.41 -26.11 -5.37
CA ARG A 58 13.21 -24.87 -5.29
C ARG A 58 12.44 -23.72 -4.62
N ASN A 59 11.15 -23.58 -4.90
CA ASN A 59 10.30 -22.59 -4.24
C ASN A 59 10.04 -22.96 -2.77
N HIS A 60 9.91 -24.26 -2.46
CA HIS A 60 9.74 -24.75 -1.10
C HIS A 60 10.97 -24.48 -0.24
N ALA A 61 12.18 -24.80 -0.73
CA ALA A 61 13.44 -24.49 -0.03
C ALA A 61 13.62 -22.98 0.20
N ARG A 62 13.20 -22.13 -0.76
CA ARG A 62 13.16 -20.67 -0.56
C ARG A 62 12.10 -20.28 0.47
N TRP A 63 10.89 -20.83 0.42
CA TRP A 63 9.84 -20.57 1.41
C TRP A 63 10.31 -20.90 2.83
N THR A 64 11.02 -22.02 3.03
CA THR A 64 11.62 -22.37 4.32
C THR A 64 12.55 -21.28 4.89
N LYS A 65 13.23 -20.49 4.04
CA LYS A 65 14.04 -19.34 4.49
C LYS A 65 13.20 -18.14 4.98
N TYR A 66 12.01 -17.92 4.40
CA TYR A 66 11.18 -16.73 4.66
C TYR A 66 9.93 -17.00 5.50
N ARG A 67 9.55 -18.26 5.74
CA ARG A 67 8.32 -18.65 6.46
C ARG A 67 8.21 -18.13 7.89
N GLU A 68 9.34 -17.73 8.48
CA GLU A 68 9.46 -17.20 9.84
C GLU A 68 9.63 -15.68 9.88
N CYS A 69 9.73 -15.02 8.71
CA CYS A 69 10.03 -13.60 8.59
C CYS A 69 8.95 -12.81 7.83
N VAL A 70 8.92 -11.48 8.03
CA VAL A 70 8.11 -10.56 7.22
C VAL A 70 8.82 -10.27 5.90
N PHE A 71 8.09 -10.29 4.78
CA PHE A 71 8.63 -9.98 3.45
C PHE A 71 7.59 -9.38 2.50
N LEU A 72 8.05 -8.85 1.36
CA LEU A 72 7.18 -8.30 0.31
C LEU A 72 6.93 -9.34 -0.79
N ASP A 73 5.67 -9.53 -1.17
CA ASP A 73 5.29 -10.10 -2.47
C ASP A 73 4.60 -9.02 -3.32
N ALA A 74 4.41 -9.31 -4.60
CA ALA A 74 3.63 -8.46 -5.48
C ALA A 74 2.13 -8.64 -5.26
N LEU A 75 1.39 -7.56 -5.48
CA LEU A 75 -0.05 -7.46 -5.31
C LEU A 75 -0.82 -8.69 -5.86
N GLU A 76 -1.65 -9.29 -5.01
CA GLU A 76 -2.68 -10.26 -5.37
C GLU A 76 -3.87 -9.52 -6.03
N THR A 77 -4.28 -9.95 -7.23
CA THR A 77 -5.32 -9.30 -8.03
C THR A 77 -6.23 -10.29 -8.74
N GLY A 78 -7.38 -9.83 -9.21
CA GLY A 78 -8.30 -10.58 -10.07
C GLY A 78 -9.56 -11.09 -9.35
N PRO A 79 -10.36 -11.96 -9.98
CA PRO A 79 -11.68 -12.33 -9.46
C PRO A 79 -11.66 -12.96 -8.05
N ALA A 80 -10.65 -13.78 -7.76
CA ALA A 80 -10.47 -14.40 -6.45
C ALA A 80 -10.12 -13.38 -5.35
N GLU A 81 -9.45 -12.28 -5.71
CA GLU A 81 -9.16 -11.17 -4.79
C GLU A 81 -10.41 -10.32 -4.55
N LEU A 82 -11.16 -9.98 -5.61
CA LEU A 82 -12.41 -9.23 -5.48
C LEU A 82 -13.44 -9.95 -4.60
N ALA A 83 -13.48 -11.28 -4.66
CA ALA A 83 -14.37 -12.11 -3.85
C ALA A 83 -14.00 -12.18 -2.35
N ARG A 84 -12.82 -11.70 -1.93
CA ARG A 84 -12.43 -11.67 -0.51
C ARG A 84 -13.27 -10.64 0.26
N HIS A 85 -13.58 -10.95 1.52
CA HIS A 85 -14.33 -10.08 2.41
C HIS A 85 -13.35 -9.34 3.34
N THR A 86 -12.63 -8.36 2.80
CA THR A 86 -11.63 -7.56 3.52
C THR A 86 -12.02 -6.07 3.54
N ARG A 87 -11.45 -5.33 4.51
CA ARG A 87 -11.63 -3.88 4.66
C ARG A 87 -10.72 -3.01 3.76
N ILE A 88 -9.85 -3.64 2.97
CA ILE A 88 -8.89 -2.97 2.10
C ILE A 88 -9.32 -2.97 0.64
N ALA A 89 -8.64 -2.14 -0.16
CA ALA A 89 -8.81 -2.13 -1.61
C ALA A 89 -8.47 -3.50 -2.22
N ARG A 90 -9.45 -4.07 -2.93
CA ARG A 90 -9.33 -5.29 -3.73
C ARG A 90 -9.34 -4.90 -5.20
N HIS A 91 -8.32 -5.31 -5.95
CA HIS A 91 -8.12 -4.86 -7.33
C HIS A 91 -8.29 -6.00 -8.35
N MET A 92 -8.98 -5.74 -9.46
CA MET A 92 -9.01 -6.68 -10.59
C MET A 92 -7.66 -6.71 -11.32
N HIS A 93 -7.03 -5.54 -11.49
CA HIS A 93 -5.74 -5.34 -12.14
C HIS A 93 -4.73 -4.69 -11.21
N ASP A 94 -3.44 -4.98 -11.38
CA ASP A 94 -2.35 -4.41 -10.57
C ASP A 94 -2.02 -2.98 -11.08
N PRO A 95 -2.34 -1.91 -10.33
CA PRO A 95 -2.07 -0.54 -10.77
C PRO A 95 -0.59 -0.16 -10.66
N SER A 96 0.30 -1.06 -10.24
CA SER A 96 1.71 -0.76 -10.01
C SER A 96 2.49 -0.55 -11.30
N VAL A 97 3.12 0.61 -11.44
CA VAL A 97 3.88 0.98 -12.65
C VAL A 97 5.08 0.05 -12.89
N TYR A 98 5.62 -0.65 -11.88
CA TYR A 98 6.67 -1.64 -12.10
C TYR A 98 6.22 -2.81 -13.02
N LYS A 99 4.92 -3.18 -13.02
CA LYS A 99 4.37 -4.19 -13.93
C LYS A 99 4.39 -3.69 -15.37
N GLN A 100 3.94 -2.46 -15.58
CA GLN A 100 3.99 -1.79 -16.86
C GLN A 100 5.44 -1.66 -17.38
N ARG A 101 6.38 -1.24 -16.52
CA ARG A 101 7.83 -1.21 -16.83
C ARG A 101 8.39 -2.61 -17.16
N GLN A 102 7.90 -3.67 -16.53
CA GLN A 102 8.25 -5.07 -16.87
C GLN A 102 7.67 -5.49 -18.23
N THR A 103 6.44 -5.12 -18.57
CA THR A 103 5.85 -5.37 -19.90
C THR A 103 6.61 -4.62 -20.98
N MET A 104 6.90 -3.32 -20.78
CA MET A 104 7.72 -2.50 -21.69
C MET A 104 9.06 -3.17 -22.01
N ARG A 105 9.77 -3.70 -21.01
CA ARG A 105 11.03 -4.46 -21.18
C ARG A 105 10.90 -5.65 -22.15
N LEU A 106 9.75 -6.32 -22.17
CA LEU A 106 9.50 -7.49 -23.01
C LEU A 106 9.05 -7.13 -24.43
N VAL A 107 8.29 -6.04 -24.60
CA VAL A 107 7.67 -5.67 -25.89
C VAL A 107 8.35 -4.50 -26.63
N CYS A 108 9.19 -3.71 -25.95
CA CYS A 108 9.86 -2.55 -26.52
C CYS A 108 11.20 -2.29 -25.81
N SER A 109 12.22 -3.06 -26.20
CA SER A 109 13.59 -2.94 -25.67
C SER A 109 14.20 -1.55 -25.86
N GLU A 110 13.87 -0.87 -26.97
CA GLU A 110 14.32 0.49 -27.29
C GLU A 110 13.83 1.52 -26.26
N ALA A 111 12.54 1.48 -25.92
CA ALA A 111 11.96 2.34 -24.89
C ALA A 111 12.50 1.99 -23.50
N SER A 112 12.64 0.70 -23.17
CA SER A 112 13.28 0.28 -21.93
C SER A 112 14.71 0.81 -21.80
N ALA A 113 15.51 0.74 -22.86
CA ALA A 113 16.88 1.27 -22.87
C ALA A 113 16.94 2.79 -22.79
N ALA A 114 15.88 3.51 -23.18
CA ALA A 114 15.75 4.94 -22.97
C ALA A 114 15.39 5.28 -21.51
N VAL A 115 14.40 4.60 -20.94
CA VAL A 115 14.03 4.75 -19.51
C VAL A 115 15.21 4.40 -18.60
N GLU A 116 15.95 3.33 -18.88
CA GLU A 116 17.16 2.97 -18.11
C GLU A 116 18.29 4.00 -18.23
N ARG A 117 18.41 4.70 -19.38
CA ARG A 117 19.32 5.85 -19.50
C ARG A 117 18.84 7.05 -18.69
N ARG A 118 17.53 7.31 -18.61
CA ARG A 118 16.91 8.40 -17.83
C ARG A 118 17.07 8.19 -16.32
N LEU A 119 16.96 6.95 -15.86
CA LEU A 119 17.14 6.55 -14.46
C LEU A 119 18.63 6.43 -14.05
N LYS A 120 19.57 6.46 -15.00
CA LYS A 120 20.99 6.32 -14.71
C LYS A 120 21.52 7.55 -13.97
N GLY A 121 22.00 7.34 -12.73
CA GLY A 121 22.51 8.42 -11.87
C GLY A 121 21.46 9.05 -10.96
N ARG A 122 20.20 8.62 -11.03
CA ARG A 122 19.19 8.92 -10.01
C ARG A 122 19.40 8.07 -8.76
N ASN A 123 18.83 8.50 -7.63
CA ASN A 123 18.78 7.71 -6.41
C ASN A 123 17.78 6.56 -6.60
N MET A 124 18.26 5.33 -6.75
CA MET A 124 17.44 4.16 -7.06
C MET A 124 17.36 3.22 -5.85
N ASN A 125 16.14 2.93 -5.38
CA ASN A 125 15.89 1.89 -4.39
C ASN A 125 15.31 0.63 -5.09
N SER A 126 15.17 -0.47 -4.37
CA SER A 126 14.74 -1.74 -4.93
C SER A 126 13.99 -2.64 -3.96
N VAL A 127 12.83 -3.11 -4.39
CA VAL A 127 12.08 -4.18 -3.74
C VAL A 127 12.60 -5.53 -4.24
N TYR A 128 12.75 -6.50 -3.34
CA TYR A 128 12.96 -7.90 -3.71
C TYR A 128 11.73 -8.72 -3.33
N LEU A 129 11.24 -9.52 -4.26
CA LEU A 129 10.09 -10.41 -4.10
C LEU A 129 10.58 -11.85 -3.91
N PRO A 130 10.68 -12.34 -2.66
CA PRO A 130 11.23 -13.66 -2.35
C PRO A 130 10.42 -14.80 -2.91
N GLY A 131 9.12 -14.61 -3.15
CA GLY A 131 8.21 -15.56 -3.79
C GLY A 131 8.46 -15.74 -5.29
N ARG A 132 8.79 -14.65 -6.00
CA ARG A 132 9.01 -14.64 -7.46
C ARG A 132 10.49 -14.70 -7.88
N ASN A 133 11.43 -14.62 -6.92
CA ASN A 133 12.87 -14.46 -7.17
C ASN A 133 13.15 -13.28 -8.11
N GLN A 134 12.46 -12.15 -7.86
CA GLN A 134 12.46 -10.98 -8.71
C GLN A 134 12.94 -9.76 -7.92
N ARG A 135 13.84 -8.95 -8.50
CA ARG A 135 14.21 -7.64 -7.95
C ARG A 135 13.65 -6.55 -8.85
N ILE A 136 12.88 -5.65 -8.26
CA ILE A 136 12.27 -4.48 -8.88
C ILE A 136 13.09 -3.26 -8.47
N ARG A 137 13.29 -2.31 -9.38
CA ARG A 137 13.97 -1.03 -9.10
C ARG A 137 13.00 0.11 -9.38
N TYR A 138 13.02 1.11 -8.51
CA TYR A 138 12.18 2.29 -8.60
C TYR A 138 12.99 3.55 -8.28
N ASP A 139 12.49 4.69 -8.73
CA ASP A 139 13.09 5.98 -8.44
C ASP A 139 12.76 6.39 -7.00
N ASN A 140 13.78 6.51 -6.17
CA ASN A 140 13.58 6.77 -4.75
C ASN A 140 13.24 8.23 -4.45
N GLU A 141 13.35 9.14 -5.43
CA GLU A 141 12.99 10.56 -5.27
C GLU A 141 11.57 10.88 -5.76
N GLU A 142 11.05 10.10 -6.71
CA GLU A 142 9.79 10.36 -7.42
C GLU A 142 8.76 9.23 -7.26
N ASP A 143 9.15 7.95 -7.17
CA ASP A 143 8.19 6.84 -7.08
C ASP A 143 7.79 6.53 -5.62
N VAL A 144 6.53 6.19 -5.40
CA VAL A 144 5.92 5.92 -4.09
C VAL A 144 5.75 4.41 -3.86
N LEU A 145 6.20 3.93 -2.71
CA LEU A 145 6.07 2.54 -2.28
C LEU A 145 4.80 2.36 -1.44
N LEU A 146 3.73 1.80 -2.00
CA LEU A 146 2.52 1.47 -1.24
C LEU A 146 2.63 0.07 -0.63
N LEU A 147 2.48 -0.01 0.68
CA LEU A 147 2.42 -1.26 1.43
C LEU A 147 0.97 -1.63 1.69
N ARG A 148 0.60 -2.89 1.43
CA ARG A 148 -0.74 -3.42 1.67
C ARG A 148 -0.70 -4.60 2.65
N PHE A 149 -1.43 -4.47 3.75
CA PHE A 149 -1.54 -5.43 4.85
C PHE A 149 -2.85 -6.23 4.71
N GLY A 150 -2.70 -7.50 4.30
CA GLY A 150 -3.63 -8.20 3.41
C GLY A 150 -5.12 -8.36 3.79
N ASP A 151 -5.53 -8.15 5.03
CA ASP A 151 -6.92 -8.37 5.47
C ASP A 151 -7.64 -7.12 6.00
N GLY A 152 -6.95 -5.98 6.15
CA GLY A 152 -7.57 -4.73 6.62
C GLY A 152 -8.01 -4.71 8.10
N GLY A 153 -7.56 -5.69 8.89
CA GLY A 153 -7.62 -5.68 10.35
C GLY A 153 -6.32 -5.23 11.03
N ALA A 154 -5.34 -4.78 10.22
CA ALA A 154 -3.95 -4.59 10.65
C ALA A 154 -3.80 -3.74 11.91
N LEU A 155 -4.46 -2.56 11.99
CA LEU A 155 -4.51 -1.74 13.20
C LEU A 155 -5.75 -1.99 14.08
N THR A 156 -6.87 -2.51 13.56
CA THR A 156 -8.04 -2.77 14.43
C THR A 156 -7.81 -3.90 15.42
N ASP A 157 -7.07 -4.94 15.06
CA ASP A 157 -7.04 -6.16 15.86
C ASP A 157 -5.95 -6.08 16.96
N LEU A 158 -4.96 -5.18 16.79
CA LEU A 158 -3.96 -4.78 17.82
C LEU A 158 -4.60 -4.58 19.19
N SER A 159 -5.77 -3.95 19.16
CA SER A 159 -6.57 -3.61 20.32
C SER A 159 -7.11 -4.78 21.15
N HIS A 160 -7.28 -5.94 20.53
CA HIS A 160 -7.89 -7.11 21.18
C HIS A 160 -6.82 -8.01 21.81
N GLY A 161 -5.57 -7.97 21.32
CA GLY A 161 -4.48 -8.81 21.81
C GLY A 161 -3.83 -8.36 23.13
N VAL A 162 -3.92 -7.08 23.49
CA VAL A 162 -3.15 -6.51 24.63
C VAL A 162 -3.99 -6.35 25.92
N LEU A 163 -5.31 -6.52 25.85
CA LEU A 163 -6.21 -6.36 27.01
C LEU A 163 -6.43 -7.63 27.86
N LEU A 164 -5.89 -8.79 27.43
CA LEU A 164 -5.92 -10.03 28.20
C LEU A 164 -4.52 -10.60 28.29
N GLY A 165 -3.95 -10.62 29.51
CA GLY A 165 -2.59 -11.08 29.79
C GLY A 165 -2.40 -12.60 29.74
N GLU A 166 -3.05 -13.28 28.79
CA GLU A 166 -2.93 -14.71 28.54
C GLU A 166 -2.59 -14.92 27.06
N TYR A 167 -1.49 -15.63 26.81
CA TYR A 167 -0.79 -15.72 25.52
C TYR A 167 -1.51 -16.60 24.46
N GLU A 168 -2.83 -16.79 24.60
CA GLU A 168 -3.65 -17.75 23.83
C GLU A 168 -4.98 -17.15 23.31
N ALA A 169 -5.14 -15.82 23.29
CA ALA A 169 -6.30 -15.18 22.68
C ALA A 169 -6.26 -15.24 21.13
N SER A 170 -7.22 -15.94 20.53
CA SER A 170 -7.32 -16.13 19.08
C SER A 170 -7.72 -14.85 18.33
N GLY A 171 -6.79 -14.28 17.56
CA GLY A 171 -7.01 -13.10 16.72
C GLY A 171 -5.72 -12.28 16.64
N VAL A 172 -4.81 -12.65 15.74
CA VAL A 172 -3.47 -12.07 15.63
C VAL A 172 -3.41 -11.10 14.44
N ASN A 173 -2.66 -10.02 14.61
CA ASN A 173 -2.92 -8.76 13.91
C ASN A 173 -1.86 -8.47 12.86
N ASN A 174 -2.28 -8.12 11.64
CA ASN A 174 -1.33 -7.87 10.55
C ASN A 174 -0.31 -6.75 10.87
N LEU A 175 -0.61 -5.70 11.67
CA LEU A 175 0.44 -4.73 12.05
C LEU A 175 1.31 -5.25 13.21
N THR A 176 0.79 -5.85 14.29
CA THR A 176 1.62 -6.50 15.33
C THR A 176 2.59 -7.50 14.69
N GLU A 177 2.16 -8.22 13.64
CA GLU A 177 3.01 -9.13 12.87
C GLU A 177 4.14 -8.43 12.08
N VAL A 178 3.95 -7.17 11.67
CA VAL A 178 5.06 -6.32 11.21
C VAL A 178 6.00 -6.03 12.38
N LEU A 179 5.49 -5.61 13.54
CA LEU A 179 6.35 -5.06 14.60
C LEU A 179 7.12 -6.15 15.37
N GLU A 180 6.50 -7.30 15.61
CA GLU A 180 7.08 -8.46 16.30
C GLU A 180 7.82 -9.45 15.39
N GLY A 181 7.38 -9.60 14.14
CA GLY A 181 7.96 -10.57 13.22
C GLY A 181 9.36 -10.15 12.79
N PRO A 182 10.36 -11.06 12.74
CA PRO A 182 11.68 -10.68 12.25
C PRO A 182 11.58 -10.26 10.78
N TRP A 183 11.92 -9.01 10.48
CA TRP A 183 11.93 -8.53 9.10
C TRP A 183 13.00 -9.28 8.29
N SER A 184 12.65 -9.72 7.09
CA SER A 184 13.68 -10.13 6.13
C SER A 184 14.65 -8.98 5.86
N ALA A 185 15.94 -9.29 5.68
CA ALA A 185 16.96 -8.26 5.44
C ALA A 185 16.61 -7.39 4.21
N GLU A 186 15.90 -7.99 3.25
CA GLU A 186 15.43 -7.36 2.03
C GLU A 186 14.31 -6.32 2.28
N ILE A 187 13.26 -6.62 3.06
CA ILE A 187 12.24 -5.59 3.41
C ILE A 187 12.84 -4.51 4.30
N ALA A 188 13.69 -4.89 5.27
CA ALA A 188 14.34 -3.95 6.17
C ALA A 188 15.27 -2.97 5.46
N THR A 189 15.99 -3.41 4.42
CA THR A 189 16.79 -2.50 3.58
C THR A 189 15.87 -1.63 2.70
N THR A 190 14.86 -2.23 2.08
CA THR A 190 13.91 -1.50 1.21
C THR A 190 13.27 -0.33 1.94
N LEU A 191 12.70 -0.56 3.13
CA LEU A 191 11.97 0.45 3.91
C LEU A 191 12.90 1.48 4.55
N ARG A 192 14.09 1.06 5.03
CA ARG A 192 15.11 1.97 5.58
C ARG A 192 15.60 3.00 4.56
N ASP A 193 15.63 2.61 3.28
CA ASP A 193 16.15 3.47 2.22
C ASP A 193 15.01 4.20 1.47
N ALA A 194 13.73 3.95 1.78
CA ALA A 194 12.59 4.51 1.04
C ALA A 194 12.25 5.95 1.46
N ARG A 195 12.23 6.89 0.50
CA ARG A 195 11.86 8.29 0.80
C ARG A 195 10.35 8.55 0.75
N LEU A 196 9.59 7.77 -0.01
CA LEU A 196 8.16 7.97 -0.23
C LEU A 196 7.42 6.64 0.02
N ILE A 197 6.68 6.57 1.12
CA ILE A 197 5.89 5.40 1.53
C ILE A 197 4.41 5.77 1.51
N ALA A 198 3.55 4.84 1.12
CA ALA A 198 2.09 4.97 1.19
C ALA A 198 1.47 3.81 1.97
N LEU A 199 0.43 4.09 2.74
CA LEU A 199 -0.40 3.14 3.48
C LEU A 199 -1.88 3.33 3.09
N ASP A 200 -2.68 2.26 3.07
CA ASP A 200 -4.13 2.39 2.91
C ASP A 200 -4.74 2.92 4.22
N ILE A 201 -5.56 3.96 4.11
CA ILE A 201 -6.24 4.57 5.26
C ILE A 201 -7.11 3.57 6.03
N ALA A 202 -7.73 2.60 5.37
CA ALA A 202 -8.52 1.59 6.04
C ALA A 202 -7.68 0.62 6.89
N GLU A 203 -6.40 0.43 6.54
CA GLU A 203 -5.45 -0.31 7.36
C GLU A 203 -5.09 0.45 8.63
N THR A 204 -5.22 1.79 8.63
CA THR A 204 -4.92 2.68 9.77
C THR A 204 -6.05 2.87 10.78
N TRP A 205 -7.24 2.31 10.52
CA TRP A 205 -8.39 2.50 11.40
C TRP A 205 -8.24 1.74 12.72
N THR A 206 -8.60 2.38 13.83
CA THR A 206 -8.67 1.76 15.16
C THR A 206 -9.98 2.08 15.89
N PRO A 207 -10.49 1.18 16.74
CA PRO A 207 -11.56 1.51 17.67
C PRO A 207 -11.09 2.56 18.69
N ALA A 208 -11.97 3.48 19.10
CA ALA A 208 -11.65 4.55 20.06
C ALA A 208 -11.31 4.06 21.48
N THR A 209 -11.55 2.78 21.79
CA THR A 209 -11.40 2.18 23.14
C THR A 209 -9.96 1.80 23.52
N VAL A 210 -8.96 2.18 22.74
CA VAL A 210 -7.65 1.49 22.67
C VAL A 210 -6.46 2.45 22.76
N GLY A 211 -6.66 3.61 23.41
CA GLY A 211 -5.73 4.75 23.33
C GLY A 211 -4.25 4.38 23.47
N ALA A 212 -3.84 3.77 24.58
CA ALA A 212 -2.42 3.63 24.94
C ALA A 212 -1.61 2.69 24.02
N VAL A 213 -2.11 1.49 23.75
CA VAL A 213 -1.40 0.43 22.99
C VAL A 213 -1.05 0.91 21.58
N LEU A 214 -1.99 1.63 20.96
CA LEU A 214 -1.83 2.20 19.64
C LEU A 214 -0.62 3.15 19.51
N PHE A 215 -0.32 3.95 20.54
CA PHE A 215 0.83 4.86 20.49
C PHE A 215 2.16 4.10 20.42
N GLU A 216 2.31 2.98 21.15
CA GLU A 216 3.55 2.20 21.16
C GLU A 216 3.81 1.56 19.79
N GLU A 217 2.78 1.02 19.17
CA GLU A 217 2.86 0.33 17.88
C GLU A 217 3.09 1.31 16.72
N VAL A 218 2.40 2.46 16.74
CA VAL A 218 2.63 3.57 15.81
C VAL A 218 4.05 4.13 15.96
N THR A 219 4.53 4.28 17.19
CA THR A 219 5.91 4.71 17.46
C THR A 219 6.93 3.71 16.94
N TYR A 220 6.71 2.40 17.13
CA TYR A 220 7.61 1.38 16.59
C TYR A 220 7.62 1.38 15.05
N LEU A 221 6.45 1.47 14.40
CA LEU A 221 6.36 1.59 12.95
C LEU A 221 7.15 2.82 12.46
N ALA A 222 6.96 3.99 13.08
CA ALA A 222 7.73 5.19 12.80
C ALA A 222 9.24 4.95 12.94
N CYS A 223 9.70 4.34 14.04
CA CYS A 223 11.11 3.98 14.24
C CYS A 223 11.68 3.08 13.13
N CYS A 224 10.88 2.15 12.58
CA CYS A 224 11.32 1.27 11.52
C CYS A 224 11.42 1.96 10.14
N ILE A 225 10.58 2.96 9.86
CA ILE A 225 10.50 3.60 8.54
C ILE A 225 11.07 5.04 8.47
N GLN A 226 11.36 5.69 9.60
CA GLN A 226 11.73 7.13 9.63
C GLN A 226 12.97 7.48 8.82
N ARG A 227 13.94 6.57 8.69
CA ARG A 227 15.26 6.89 8.15
C ARG A 227 15.16 7.27 6.66
N GLY A 228 15.54 8.50 6.33
CA GLY A 228 15.50 9.01 4.95
C GLY A 228 14.09 9.25 4.38
N LEU A 229 13.04 8.97 5.16
CA LEU A 229 11.65 9.19 4.79
C LEU A 229 11.38 10.68 4.61
N ARG A 230 10.91 11.05 3.43
CA ARG A 230 10.57 12.42 3.05
C ARG A 230 9.07 12.67 3.17
N VAL A 231 8.24 11.71 2.74
CA VAL A 231 6.77 11.82 2.80
C VAL A 231 6.15 10.46 3.15
N LEU A 232 5.16 10.47 4.05
CA LEU A 232 4.25 9.36 4.28
C LEU A 232 2.87 9.71 3.72
N TYR A 233 2.38 8.92 2.78
CA TYR A 233 1.07 9.10 2.16
C TYR A 233 0.03 8.18 2.81
N LEU A 234 -1.16 8.73 3.07
CA LEU A 234 -2.34 8.01 3.53
C LEU A 234 -3.37 7.99 2.40
N VAL A 235 -3.72 6.80 1.91
CA VAL A 235 -4.51 6.62 0.68
C VAL A 235 -5.95 6.21 0.99
N ASP A 236 -6.95 7.05 0.67
CA ASP A 236 -8.37 6.74 0.87
C ASP A 236 -8.95 6.07 -0.39
N HIS A 237 -9.06 4.73 -0.34
CA HIS A 237 -9.78 3.94 -1.34
C HIS A 237 -11.31 3.86 -1.08
N CYS A 238 -11.84 4.34 0.08
CA CYS A 238 -13.29 4.42 0.38
C CYS A 238 -13.97 5.49 -0.47
N HIS A 239 -13.28 6.63 -0.66
CA HIS A 239 -13.82 7.81 -1.32
C HIS A 239 -14.34 7.48 -2.73
N GLY A 240 -15.57 7.90 -3.03
CA GLY A 240 -16.29 7.56 -4.27
C GLY A 240 -16.72 6.09 -4.43
N ARG A 241 -16.17 5.14 -3.66
CA ARG A 241 -16.29 3.69 -3.94
C ARG A 241 -17.06 2.86 -2.90
N CYS A 242 -16.89 3.11 -1.60
CA CYS A 242 -17.66 2.37 -0.59
C CYS A 242 -19.11 2.88 -0.57
N THR A 243 -20.06 2.03 -0.93
CA THR A 243 -21.50 2.31 -0.88
C THR A 243 -22.01 2.57 0.54
N ARG A 244 -21.25 2.17 1.58
CA ARG A 244 -21.60 2.35 2.99
C ARG A 244 -21.10 3.68 3.59
N CYS A 245 -19.91 4.19 3.21
CA CYS A 245 -19.34 5.40 3.85
C CYS A 245 -20.03 6.72 3.42
N LYS A 246 -20.98 6.69 2.46
CA LYS A 246 -21.65 7.87 1.88
C LYS A 246 -20.73 8.98 1.33
N LYS A 247 -19.41 8.75 1.27
CA LYS A 247 -18.39 9.63 0.66
C LYS A 247 -18.47 9.66 -0.88
N GLN A 248 -19.66 9.53 -1.46
CA GLN A 248 -19.90 9.56 -2.91
C GLN A 248 -20.31 10.96 -3.38
N ASP A 249 -20.90 11.77 -2.50
CA ASP A 249 -21.43 13.11 -2.84
C ASP A 249 -20.36 14.22 -2.77
N VAL A 250 -19.17 13.92 -2.24
CA VAL A 250 -18.05 14.86 -2.11
C VAL A 250 -17.08 14.66 -3.26
N THR A 251 -16.76 15.73 -3.99
CA THR A 251 -15.86 15.72 -5.13
C THR A 251 -14.47 16.23 -4.76
N ARG A 252 -13.43 15.74 -5.45
CA ARG A 252 -12.04 16.20 -5.24
C ARG A 252 -11.86 17.73 -5.36
N SER A 253 -12.68 18.41 -6.18
CA SER A 253 -12.58 19.87 -6.35
C SER A 253 -12.98 20.65 -5.09
N GLN A 254 -13.89 20.11 -4.28
CA GLN A 254 -14.28 20.68 -2.99
C GLN A 254 -13.17 20.50 -1.94
N LEU A 255 -12.43 19.39 -2.01
CA LEU A 255 -11.41 19.00 -1.03
C LEU A 255 -10.02 19.64 -1.22
N GLN A 256 -9.94 20.75 -1.98
CA GLN A 256 -8.70 21.50 -2.22
C GLN A 256 -8.51 22.70 -1.28
N THR A 257 -9.47 22.95 -0.38
CA THR A 257 -9.34 23.96 0.67
C THR A 257 -8.44 23.44 1.78
N ARG A 258 -7.49 24.23 2.27
CA ARG A 258 -6.65 23.86 3.41
C ARG A 258 -7.38 24.18 4.71
N GLY A 259 -7.83 23.15 5.41
CA GLY A 259 -8.56 23.26 6.68
C GLY A 259 -7.68 23.58 7.89
N GLU A 260 -8.30 23.65 9.06
CA GLU A 260 -7.62 23.79 10.35
C GLU A 260 -6.81 22.54 10.69
N LEU A 261 -7.36 21.34 10.47
CA LEU A 261 -6.66 20.06 10.69
C LEU A 261 -5.39 19.96 9.83
N TYR A 262 -5.45 20.37 8.56
CA TYR A 262 -4.27 20.46 7.70
C TYR A 262 -3.22 21.46 8.27
N HIS A 263 -3.67 22.60 8.78
CA HIS A 263 -2.78 23.62 9.37
C HIS A 263 -2.24 23.27 10.77
N GLN A 264 -2.82 22.29 11.45
CA GLN A 264 -2.32 21.69 12.68
C GLN A 264 -1.27 20.60 12.35
N LEU A 265 -1.60 19.65 11.46
CA LEU A 265 -0.69 18.59 11.01
C LEU A 265 0.60 19.15 10.38
N HIS A 266 0.50 20.24 9.63
CA HIS A 266 1.66 20.95 9.05
C HIS A 266 2.07 22.21 9.83
N SER A 267 1.82 22.26 11.15
CA SER A 267 2.06 23.45 11.97
C SER A 267 3.54 23.88 12.06
N ARG A 268 4.49 22.96 11.89
CA ARG A 268 5.94 23.25 11.94
C ARG A 268 6.50 23.92 10.68
N ASP A 269 5.85 23.77 9.53
CA ASP A 269 6.27 24.38 8.25
C ASP A 269 5.07 24.96 7.48
N ARG A 270 4.42 25.95 8.09
CA ARG A 270 3.17 26.54 7.59
C ARG A 270 3.33 27.24 6.25
N ASP A 271 4.46 27.87 5.99
CA ASP A 271 4.66 28.68 4.78
C ASP A 271 4.97 27.82 3.55
N ALA A 272 5.76 26.73 3.70
CA ALA A 272 5.89 25.74 2.63
C ALA A 272 4.57 24.99 2.42
N ALA A 273 3.90 24.54 3.49
CA ALA A 273 2.64 23.80 3.39
C ALA A 273 1.49 24.58 2.72
N ARG A 274 1.48 25.92 2.87
CA ARG A 274 0.53 26.84 2.20
C ARG A 274 0.83 27.04 0.72
N SER A 275 2.09 27.08 0.32
CA SER A 275 2.52 27.44 -1.04
C SER A 275 2.78 26.25 -1.97
N ARG A 276 3.00 25.05 -1.42
CA ARG A 276 3.22 23.81 -2.20
C ARG A 276 2.01 23.46 -3.08
N LYS A 277 2.27 22.91 -4.26
CA LYS A 277 1.25 22.33 -5.15
C LYS A 277 0.81 20.96 -4.63
N ALA A 278 -0.45 20.58 -4.86
CA ALA A 278 -0.93 19.23 -4.58
C ALA A 278 -0.10 18.18 -5.36
N ASP A 279 0.25 17.09 -4.68
CA ASP A 279 0.92 15.97 -5.31
C ASP A 279 -0.04 15.20 -6.24
N VAL A 280 0.51 14.69 -7.35
CA VAL A 280 -0.18 13.80 -8.28
C VAL A 280 0.76 12.64 -8.58
N ILE A 281 0.30 11.43 -8.32
CA ILE A 281 1.06 10.19 -8.46
C ILE A 281 0.27 9.24 -9.38
N HIS A 282 0.95 8.61 -10.32
CA HIS A 282 0.33 7.82 -11.37
C HIS A 282 0.47 6.31 -11.14
N GLY A 283 -0.63 5.58 -11.33
CA GLY A 283 -0.70 4.14 -11.45
C GLY A 283 -1.27 3.73 -12.81
N VAL A 284 -1.27 2.43 -13.09
CA VAL A 284 -1.88 1.88 -14.30
C VAL A 284 -3.41 1.90 -14.14
N GLY A 285 -4.06 2.85 -14.83
CA GLY A 285 -5.51 3.04 -14.78
C GLY A 285 -6.02 3.71 -13.51
N LYS A 286 -5.13 4.38 -12.77
CA LYS A 286 -5.43 5.11 -11.53
C LYS A 286 -4.54 6.33 -11.38
N THR A 287 -5.13 7.43 -10.94
CA THR A 287 -4.38 8.62 -10.53
C THR A 287 -4.66 8.92 -9.06
N TYR A 288 -3.60 9.06 -8.28
CA TYR A 288 -3.64 9.35 -6.85
C TYR A 288 -3.39 10.84 -6.68
N ARG A 289 -4.35 11.58 -6.12
CA ARG A 289 -4.29 13.04 -5.99
C ARG A 289 -4.41 13.48 -4.56
N GLU A 290 -3.55 14.42 -4.18
CA GLU A 290 -3.59 14.98 -2.85
C GLU A 290 -4.83 15.87 -2.60
N VAL A 291 -5.32 15.80 -1.37
CA VAL A 291 -6.38 16.64 -0.82
C VAL A 291 -5.94 17.30 0.49
N PHE A 292 -6.59 18.41 0.81
CA PHE A 292 -6.22 19.29 1.92
C PHE A 292 -7.34 19.53 2.94
N ASP A 293 -8.60 19.24 2.55
CA ASP A 293 -9.78 19.45 3.38
C ASP A 293 -10.11 18.17 4.14
N LEU A 294 -9.43 17.95 5.27
CA LEU A 294 -9.59 16.74 6.08
C LEU A 294 -10.97 16.73 6.75
N GLU A 295 -11.45 17.91 7.15
CA GLU A 295 -12.78 18.19 7.65
C GLU A 295 -13.86 17.82 6.62
N GLY A 296 -13.67 18.20 5.35
CA GLY A 296 -14.52 17.79 4.23
C GLY A 296 -14.47 16.29 3.92
N MET A 297 -13.41 15.58 4.33
CA MET A 297 -13.36 14.10 4.32
C MET A 297 -14.10 13.45 5.51
N GLY A 298 -14.64 14.26 6.42
CA GLY A 298 -15.32 13.83 7.64
C GLY A 298 -14.40 13.60 8.84
N TRP A 299 -13.18 14.14 8.83
CA TRP A 299 -12.26 14.02 9.96
C TRP A 299 -12.48 15.15 10.98
N SER A 300 -12.09 14.86 12.22
CA SER A 300 -11.97 15.77 13.35
C SER A 300 -10.59 15.57 13.99
N ASP A 301 -10.26 16.40 14.97
CA ASP A 301 -9.10 16.22 15.85
C ASP A 301 -9.13 14.87 16.59
N GLU A 302 -10.31 14.41 17.02
CA GLU A 302 -10.51 13.09 17.65
C GLU A 302 -10.57 11.92 16.65
N HIS A 303 -10.56 12.17 15.33
CA HIS A 303 -10.79 11.12 14.34
C HIS A 303 -9.60 10.13 14.28
N PRO A 304 -9.80 8.78 14.35
CA PRO A 304 -8.71 7.81 14.47
C PRO A 304 -7.58 7.94 13.44
N ILE A 305 -7.91 8.13 12.16
CA ILE A 305 -6.92 8.36 11.09
C ILE A 305 -6.10 9.64 11.31
N TYR A 306 -6.73 10.72 11.79
CA TYR A 306 -6.05 11.99 12.05
C TYR A 306 -5.14 11.91 13.29
N MET A 307 -5.58 11.17 14.32
CA MET A 307 -4.75 10.84 15.48
C MET A 307 -3.54 9.99 15.06
N PHE A 308 -3.74 8.93 14.28
CA PHE A 308 -2.66 8.12 13.70
C PHE A 308 -1.65 8.99 12.92
N ALA A 309 -2.15 9.88 12.05
CA ALA A 309 -1.31 10.81 11.30
C ALA A 309 -0.51 11.74 12.23
N SER A 310 -1.17 12.38 13.19
CA SER A 310 -0.53 13.33 14.10
C SER A 310 0.62 12.68 14.90
N VAL A 311 0.41 11.45 15.40
CA VAL A 311 1.43 10.69 16.12
C VAL A 311 2.57 10.25 15.20
N MET A 312 2.27 9.74 14.00
CA MET A 312 3.30 9.38 13.02
C MET A 312 4.18 10.58 12.64
N ASP A 313 3.58 11.77 12.41
CA ASP A 313 4.32 12.98 12.06
C ASP A 313 5.25 13.41 13.20
N GLU A 314 4.74 13.44 14.44
CA GLU A 314 5.55 13.79 15.61
C GLU A 314 6.72 12.80 15.83
N MET A 315 6.43 11.49 15.80
CA MET A 315 7.44 10.46 16.05
C MET A 315 8.51 10.42 14.96
N ILE A 316 8.15 10.49 13.68
CA ILE A 316 9.13 10.53 12.57
C ILE A 316 10.02 11.76 12.71
N ARG A 317 9.43 12.95 12.96
CA ARG A 317 10.21 14.20 13.14
C ARG A 317 11.13 14.16 14.34
N SER A 318 10.69 13.56 15.46
CA SER A 318 11.52 13.40 16.65
C SER A 318 12.75 12.55 16.34
N GLN A 319 12.53 11.33 15.82
CA GLN A 319 13.60 10.38 15.49
C GLN A 319 14.57 10.94 14.43
N GLN A 320 14.07 11.67 13.43
CA GLN A 320 14.89 12.34 12.43
C GLN A 320 15.70 13.52 12.98
N THR A 321 15.15 14.25 13.97
CA THR A 321 15.87 15.34 14.64
C THR A 321 17.01 14.77 15.48
N ASP A 322 16.76 13.70 16.23
CA ASP A 322 17.77 13.00 17.04
C ASP A 322 18.88 12.38 16.16
N ALA A 323 18.52 11.92 14.95
CA ALA A 323 19.46 11.43 13.94
C ALA A 323 20.17 12.53 13.12
N ALA A 324 19.84 13.80 13.34
CA ALA A 324 20.32 14.96 12.58
C ALA A 324 20.04 14.90 11.05
N THR A 325 18.95 14.25 10.64
CA THR A 325 18.50 14.11 9.24
C THR A 325 17.09 14.66 9.07
N GLN A 326 16.94 15.99 8.98
CA GLN A 326 15.63 16.68 8.93
C GLN A 326 15.01 16.70 7.51
N ASP A 327 14.81 15.52 6.92
CA ASP A 327 14.32 15.37 5.55
C ASP A 327 12.78 15.24 5.45
N PHE A 328 12.07 14.98 6.55
CA PHE A 328 10.63 14.69 6.52
C PHE A 328 9.76 15.95 6.30
N GLU A 329 9.13 16.01 5.13
CA GLU A 329 8.20 17.06 4.71
C GLU A 329 6.80 16.89 5.35
N GLY A 330 6.46 15.70 5.86
CA GLY A 330 5.22 15.42 6.59
C GLY A 330 4.34 14.34 5.98
N ILE A 331 3.13 14.22 6.54
CA ILE A 331 2.10 13.28 6.06
C ILE A 331 1.19 13.97 5.04
N ARG A 332 0.78 13.24 3.99
CA ARG A 332 -0.12 13.72 2.94
C ARG A 332 -1.26 12.75 2.69
N VAL A 333 -2.44 13.25 2.34
CA VAL A 333 -3.63 12.42 2.12
C VAL A 333 -3.95 12.37 0.63
N LEU A 334 -4.03 11.16 0.06
CA LEU A 334 -4.32 10.92 -1.35
C LEU A 334 -5.71 10.31 -1.52
N LEU A 335 -6.49 10.86 -2.44
CA LEU A 335 -7.67 10.20 -3.00
C LEU A 335 -7.28 9.46 -4.28
N VAL A 336 -7.95 8.34 -4.53
CA VAL A 336 -7.75 7.56 -5.75
C VAL A 336 -8.84 7.92 -6.76
N GLU A 337 -8.46 8.32 -7.97
CA GLU A 337 -9.34 8.48 -9.14
C GLU A 337 -9.08 7.28 -10.08
N ASP A 338 -10.14 6.72 -10.68
CA ASP A 338 -10.01 5.66 -11.69
C ASP A 338 -9.90 6.31 -13.07
N ASP A 339 -8.85 5.99 -13.82
CA ASP A 339 -8.66 6.50 -15.18
C ASP A 339 -9.32 5.56 -16.20
N GLU A 340 -10.03 6.11 -17.18
CA GLU A 340 -10.63 5.33 -18.27
C GLU A 340 -9.54 4.81 -19.21
N LEU A 341 -9.14 3.53 -19.04
CA LEU A 341 -8.22 2.83 -19.93
C LEU A 341 -8.93 1.72 -20.69
N GLU A 342 -8.97 1.82 -22.02
CA GLU A 342 -9.53 0.78 -22.88
C GLU A 342 -8.84 -0.57 -22.67
N GLY A 343 -9.64 -1.60 -22.36
CA GLY A 343 -9.18 -2.99 -22.25
C GLY A 343 -8.46 -3.35 -20.95
N VAL A 344 -8.32 -2.42 -19.99
CA VAL A 344 -7.88 -2.72 -18.62
C VAL A 344 -9.10 -2.67 -17.70
N ASP A 345 -9.41 -3.79 -17.05
CA ASP A 345 -10.40 -3.79 -15.98
C ASP A 345 -9.78 -3.17 -14.72
N SER A 346 -9.92 -1.85 -14.58
CA SER A 346 -9.41 -1.06 -13.46
C SER A 346 -10.28 -1.18 -12.20
N THR A 347 -11.32 -2.04 -12.21
CA THR A 347 -12.24 -2.25 -11.08
C THR A 347 -11.49 -2.44 -9.77
N THR A 348 -11.84 -1.60 -8.79
CA THR A 348 -11.34 -1.69 -7.42
C THR A 348 -12.53 -1.64 -6.47
N VAL A 349 -12.70 -2.70 -5.70
CA VAL A 349 -13.79 -2.86 -4.74
C VAL A 349 -13.27 -2.49 -3.36
N MET A 350 -14.03 -1.65 -2.67
CA MET A 350 -13.75 -1.25 -1.29
C MET A 350 -15.02 -1.38 -0.47
N ASP A 351 -14.97 -2.15 0.62
CA ASP A 351 -16.02 -2.16 1.63
C ASP A 351 -15.40 -1.80 2.98
N CYS A 352 -15.82 -0.66 3.50
CA CYS A 352 -15.37 -0.04 4.72
C CYS A 352 -16.00 -0.69 5.97
N TYR A 353 -17.11 -1.44 5.82
CA TYR A 353 -17.75 -2.23 6.88
C TYR A 353 -18.30 -3.54 6.29
N PRO A 354 -17.45 -4.52 5.93
CA PRO A 354 -17.91 -5.81 5.45
C PRO A 354 -18.74 -6.52 6.53
N ASP A 355 -19.92 -7.02 6.18
CA ASP A 355 -20.84 -7.63 7.14
C ASP A 355 -20.25 -8.89 7.77
N SER A 356 -20.16 -8.91 9.10
CA SER A 356 -19.64 -10.04 9.90
C SER A 356 -20.58 -11.27 9.95
N ARG A 357 -21.54 -11.38 9.02
CA ARG A 357 -22.60 -12.40 9.00
C ARG A 357 -22.49 -13.45 7.89
N SER A 358 -21.45 -13.42 7.05
CA SER A 358 -21.27 -14.36 5.94
C SER A 358 -20.25 -15.49 6.19
N GLN A 359 -19.76 -15.65 7.43
CA GLN A 359 -19.11 -16.91 7.83
C GLN A 359 -20.16 -17.94 8.28
N VAL A 360 -19.95 -19.20 7.89
CA VAL A 360 -20.84 -20.36 8.08
C VAL A 360 -22.08 -20.38 7.17
N ALA A 361 -21.82 -20.51 5.87
CA ALA A 361 -22.67 -21.26 4.95
C ALA A 361 -21.82 -22.27 4.16
N ASN A 362 -21.13 -23.17 4.87
CA ASN A 362 -20.61 -24.41 4.30
C ASN A 362 -21.58 -25.53 4.62
N GLU A 363 -21.85 -26.36 3.63
CA GLU A 363 -23.01 -27.24 3.57
C GLU A 363 -22.88 -28.47 4.48
N GLY A 364 -24.02 -29.10 4.78
CA GLY A 364 -24.11 -30.13 5.81
C GLY A 364 -23.39 -31.43 5.47
N VAL A 365 -22.73 -32.00 6.49
CA VAL A 365 -22.47 -33.44 6.56
C VAL A 365 -23.46 -34.02 7.57
N ASP A 366 -24.54 -34.60 7.04
CA ASP A 366 -25.47 -35.42 7.80
C ASP A 366 -24.74 -36.69 8.28
N MET A 367 -24.41 -36.75 9.57
CA MET A 367 -24.01 -37.99 10.24
C MET A 367 -25.13 -38.48 11.15
N SER A 368 -26.19 -38.96 10.51
CA SER A 368 -27.16 -39.87 11.10
C SER A 368 -26.45 -41.05 11.80
N LEU A 369 -26.55 -41.06 13.14
CA LEU A 369 -25.98 -42.08 14.01
C LEU A 369 -26.57 -43.48 13.76
N ARG A 370 -25.72 -44.50 13.91
CA ARG A 370 -26.09 -45.91 14.13
C ARG A 370 -25.40 -46.42 15.38
#